data_AF-A0A1M5V9F3-F1
#
_entry.id   AF-A0A1M5V9F3-F1
#
_cell.length_a   1.000
_cell.length_b   1.000
_cell.length_c   1.000
_cell.angle_alpha   90.00
_cell.angle_beta   90.00
_cell.angle_gamma   90.00
#
_symmetry.space_group_name_H-M   'P 1'
#
loop_
_entity.id
_entity.type
_entity.pdbx_description
1 polymer ?
#
loop_
_entity_poly.entity_id
_entity_poly.type
_entity_poly.pdbx_seq_one_letter_code
_entity_poly.pdbx_strand_id
1 'polypeptide(L)'
;MSKKNTEEYIQFKHENVMVIKGDKLIITLIPTISKRKKSVIVKTLKNNEPYDNKRITYAEYEKMYELVLKTSQKDIELPQSPNKLVSIVDGGNNSIIIKKDSIEKKLSTHGISKEYHRNFFEAVELILKSAKLTVNDIN
;
A
#
# COMPACT_ATOMS: atom_id res chain seq x y z
N MET A 1 14.33 -22.77 6.76
CA MET A 1 13.34 -21.77 6.29
C MET A 1 13.53 -20.47 7.06
N SER A 2 13.44 -19.31 6.43
CA SER A 2 13.57 -18.01 7.14
C SER A 2 12.27 -17.69 7.87
N LYS A 3 12.33 -17.46 9.20
CA LYS A 3 11.17 -17.12 10.03
C LYS A 3 10.65 -15.73 9.66
N LYS A 4 9.33 -15.58 9.52
CA LYS A 4 8.65 -14.31 9.17
C LYS A 4 8.50 -13.47 10.44
N ASN A 5 8.70 -12.16 10.35
CA ASN A 5 8.34 -11.25 11.43
C ASN A 5 6.86 -10.86 11.28
N THR A 6 5.94 -11.55 11.96
CA THR A 6 4.51 -11.25 11.87
C THR A 6 4.10 -9.98 12.62
N GLU A 7 5.01 -9.42 13.41
CA GLU A 7 4.81 -8.17 14.16
C GLU A 7 5.27 -6.94 13.37
N GLU A 8 5.89 -7.14 12.20
CA GLU A 8 6.38 -6.09 11.32
C GLU A 8 5.82 -6.30 9.90
N TYR A 9 4.99 -5.38 9.42
CA TYR A 9 4.50 -5.41 8.05
C TYR A 9 4.06 -4.04 7.52
N ILE A 10 4.03 -3.93 6.18
CA ILE A 10 3.28 -2.91 5.45
C ILE A 10 2.21 -3.64 4.64
N GLN A 11 0.97 -3.20 4.71
CA GLN A 11 -0.13 -3.79 3.96
C GLN A 11 -0.87 -2.71 3.18
N PHE A 12 -0.90 -2.85 1.86
CA PHE A 12 -1.77 -2.08 0.99
C PHE A 12 -3.04 -2.88 0.68
N LYS A 13 -4.19 -2.21 0.74
CA LYS A 13 -5.48 -2.73 0.31
C LYS A 13 -6.12 -1.76 -0.67
N HIS A 14 -6.54 -2.28 -1.81
CA HIS A 14 -7.36 -1.61 -2.80
C HIS A 14 -8.65 -2.41 -2.99
N GLU A 15 -9.77 -1.71 -3.06
CA GLU A 15 -11.07 -2.28 -3.35
C GLU A 15 -11.90 -1.32 -4.21
N ASN A 16 -12.22 -1.73 -5.44
CA ASN A 16 -13.12 -1.01 -6.33
C ASN A 16 -14.40 -1.82 -6.54
N VAL A 17 -15.50 -1.34 -5.95
CA VAL A 17 -16.83 -1.98 -5.99
C VAL A 17 -17.65 -1.61 -7.24
N MET A 18 -17.20 -0.61 -8.01
CA MET A 18 -17.89 -0.17 -9.24
C MET A 18 -17.62 -1.12 -10.42
N VAL A 19 -16.59 -1.96 -10.34
CA VAL A 19 -16.27 -2.97 -11.35
C VAL A 19 -17.18 -4.19 -11.18
N ILE A 20 -17.74 -4.72 -12.27
CA ILE A 20 -18.79 -5.77 -12.29
C ILE A 20 -18.43 -7.05 -11.49
N LYS A 21 -17.15 -7.34 -11.27
CA LYS A 21 -16.69 -8.48 -10.45
C LYS A 21 -16.13 -8.10 -9.08
N GLY A 22 -16.09 -6.82 -8.75
CA GLY A 22 -15.26 -6.24 -7.69
C GLY A 22 -13.77 -6.42 -8.04
N ASP A 23 -12.97 -5.36 -7.97
CA ASP A 23 -11.52 -5.52 -8.00
C ASP A 23 -10.98 -5.35 -6.58
N LYS A 24 -10.31 -6.39 -6.09
CA LYS A 24 -9.72 -6.41 -4.76
C LYS A 24 -8.26 -6.81 -4.84
N LEU A 25 -7.39 -5.94 -4.38
CA LEU A 25 -5.96 -6.19 -4.31
C LEU A 25 -5.46 -6.00 -2.88
N ILE A 26 -4.76 -6.99 -2.35
CA ILE A 26 -4.06 -6.91 -1.07
C ILE A 26 -2.60 -7.25 -1.30
N ILE A 27 -1.71 -6.32 -0.97
CA ILE A 27 -0.25 -6.54 -0.96
C ILE A 27 0.24 -6.42 0.47
N THR A 28 0.91 -7.43 0.99
CA THR A 28 1.52 -7.42 2.33
C THR A 28 3.02 -7.68 2.25
N LEU A 29 3.81 -6.73 2.74
CA LEU A 29 5.27 -6.78 2.83
C LEU A 29 5.66 -7.22 4.24
N ILE A 30 6.37 -8.34 4.36
CA ILE A 30 6.72 -8.96 5.64
C ILE A 30 8.23 -9.18 5.72
N PRO A 31 8.98 -8.41 6.51
CA PRO A 31 10.40 -8.66 6.73
C PRO A 31 10.66 -10.02 7.38
N THR A 32 11.80 -10.61 7.04
CA THR A 32 12.28 -11.84 7.67
C THR A 32 13.08 -11.54 8.94
N ILE A 33 13.11 -12.47 9.90
CA ILE A 33 13.88 -12.34 11.16
C ILE A 33 15.39 -12.64 10.96
N SER A 34 15.83 -12.95 9.73
CA SER A 34 17.21 -13.36 9.45
C SER A 34 18.25 -12.29 9.80
N LYS A 35 19.25 -12.66 10.62
CA LYS A 35 20.37 -11.78 11.04
C LYS A 35 21.38 -11.46 9.93
N ARG A 36 21.50 -12.29 8.89
CA ARG A 36 22.55 -12.15 7.85
C ARG A 36 22.11 -11.41 6.59
N LYS A 37 20.84 -11.53 6.20
CA LYS A 37 20.28 -10.86 5.02
C LYS A 37 18.77 -10.69 5.25
N LYS A 38 18.38 -9.55 5.85
CA LYS A 38 16.97 -9.21 6.09
C LYS A 38 16.32 -9.01 4.71
N SER A 39 15.59 -10.01 4.24
CA SER A 39 14.76 -9.92 3.03
C SER A 39 13.33 -9.64 3.42
N VAL A 40 12.53 -9.16 2.47
CA VAL A 40 11.12 -8.87 2.71
C VAL A 40 10.31 -9.72 1.73
N ILE A 41 9.38 -10.48 2.29
CA ILE A 41 8.44 -11.31 1.54
C ILE A 41 7.28 -10.43 1.12
N VAL A 42 7.03 -10.35 -0.19
CA VAL A 42 5.81 -9.77 -0.73
C VAL A 42 4.75 -10.86 -0.72
N LYS A 43 3.52 -10.56 -0.30
CA LYS A 43 2.36 -11.44 -0.45
C LYS A 43 1.27 -10.67 -1.17
N THR A 44 0.89 -11.14 -2.34
CA THR A 44 -0.12 -10.49 -3.17
C THR A 44 -1.33 -11.40 -3.31
N LEU A 45 -2.52 -10.84 -3.07
CA LEU A 45 -3.82 -11.46 -3.33
C LEU A 45 -4.60 -10.53 -4.26
N LYS A 46 -4.96 -10.99 -5.45
CA LYS A 46 -5.87 -10.29 -6.36
C LYS A 46 -7.14 -11.12 -6.49
N ASN A 47 -8.30 -10.55 -6.17
CA ASN A 47 -9.59 -11.23 -6.20
C ASN A 47 -9.59 -12.58 -5.45
N ASN A 48 -8.93 -12.59 -4.28
CA ASN A 48 -8.70 -13.76 -3.41
C ASN A 48 -7.76 -14.84 -3.99
N GLU A 49 -7.18 -14.62 -5.17
CA GLU A 49 -6.20 -15.53 -5.77
C GLU A 49 -4.77 -15.08 -5.44
N PRO A 50 -3.92 -16.01 -4.97
CA PRO A 50 -2.52 -15.71 -4.72
C PRO A 50 -1.76 -15.50 -6.04
N TYR A 51 -0.96 -14.43 -6.09
CA TYR A 51 -0.07 -14.14 -7.21
C TYR A 51 1.39 -14.44 -6.86
N ASP A 52 2.21 -14.61 -7.91
CA ASP A 52 3.62 -14.95 -7.78
C ASP A 52 4.43 -13.81 -7.17
N ASN A 53 5.10 -14.07 -6.04
CA ASN A 53 5.66 -13.03 -5.20
C ASN A 53 7.19 -12.95 -5.29
N LYS A 54 7.71 -11.78 -5.67
CA LYS A 54 9.13 -11.46 -5.53
C LYS A 54 9.47 -11.16 -4.08
N ARG A 55 10.77 -11.26 -3.76
CA ARG A 55 11.32 -10.69 -2.53
C ARG A 55 11.91 -9.32 -2.86
N ILE A 56 11.79 -8.39 -1.94
CA ILE A 56 12.49 -7.10 -2.00
C ILE A 56 13.55 -7.04 -0.89
N THR A 57 14.44 -6.06 -1.01
CA THR A 57 15.43 -5.75 0.03
C THR A 57 14.77 -5.07 1.23
N TYR A 58 15.39 -5.19 2.39
CA TYR A 58 14.93 -4.46 3.57
C TYR A 58 15.08 -2.93 3.43
N ALA A 59 16.07 -2.46 2.68
CA ALA A 59 16.22 -1.03 2.39
C ALA A 59 15.05 -0.45 1.57
N GLU A 60 14.52 -1.19 0.59
CA GLU A 60 13.31 -0.80 -0.13
C GLU A 60 12.10 -0.75 0.80
N TYR A 61 11.97 -1.72 1.71
CA TYR A 61 10.91 -1.75 2.71
C TYR A 61 10.99 -0.57 3.69
N GLU A 62 12.17 -0.21 4.18
CA GLU A 62 12.34 0.92 5.09
C GLU A 62 11.98 2.25 4.42
N LYS A 63 12.32 2.43 3.14
CA LYS A 63 11.89 3.61 2.37
C LYS A 63 10.35 3.73 2.33
N MET A 64 9.65 2.62 2.04
CA MET A 64 8.18 2.60 2.04
C MET A 64 7.62 2.87 3.44
N TYR A 65 8.21 2.26 4.47
CA TYR A 65 7.81 2.46 5.86
C TYR A 65 7.92 3.94 6.27
N GLU A 66 9.06 4.58 6.01
CA GLU A 66 9.28 5.98 6.35
C GLU A 66 8.33 6.92 5.61
N LEU A 67 8.08 6.69 4.32
CA LEU A 67 7.13 7.49 3.53
C LEU A 67 5.73 7.45 4.16
N VAL A 68 5.24 6.26 4.50
CA VAL A 68 3.92 6.10 5.12
C VAL A 68 3.91 6.68 6.54
N LEU A 69 4.99 6.50 7.31
CA LEU A 69 5.12 7.04 8.66
C LEU A 69 5.09 8.58 8.68
N LYS A 70 5.71 9.24 7.70
CA LYS A 70 5.74 10.71 7.58
C LYS A 70 4.45 11.31 7.02
N THR A 71 3.64 10.55 6.29
CA THR A 71 2.40 11.05 5.65
C THR A 71 1.25 11.15 6.64
N SER A 72 0.61 12.31 6.84
CA SER A 72 -0.56 12.39 7.71
C SER A 72 -1.86 12.10 6.94
N GLN A 73 -2.92 11.72 7.67
CA GLN A 73 -4.24 11.53 7.07
C GLN A 73 -4.80 12.82 6.45
N LYS A 74 -4.51 13.97 7.06
CA LYS A 74 -4.93 15.28 6.56
C LYS A 74 -4.28 15.65 5.22
N ASP A 75 -3.08 15.15 4.95
CA ASP A 75 -2.34 15.43 3.71
C ASP A 75 -2.89 14.67 2.49
N ILE A 76 -3.75 13.67 2.71
CA ILE A 76 -4.29 12.79 1.67
C ILE A 76 -5.81 12.92 1.51
N GLU A 77 -6.41 13.85 2.26
CA GLU A 77 -7.82 14.21 2.10
C GLU A 77 -7.99 15.14 0.90
N LEU A 78 -8.96 14.83 0.05
CA LEU A 78 -9.28 15.68 -1.08
C LEU A 78 -9.81 17.03 -0.59
N PRO A 79 -9.50 18.14 -1.29
CA PRO A 79 -10.00 19.46 -0.92
C PRO A 79 -11.54 19.45 -0.90
N GLN A 80 -12.11 19.79 0.25
CA GLN A 80 -13.55 20.03 0.38
C GLN A 80 -13.78 21.53 0.37
N SER A 81 -14.46 22.03 -0.66
CA SER A 81 -14.92 23.42 -0.72
C SER A 81 -16.44 23.44 -0.95
N PRO A 82 -17.18 24.38 -0.34
CA PRO A 82 -18.65 24.42 -0.44
C PRO A 82 -19.17 24.42 -1.89
N ASN A 83 -18.38 24.96 -2.82
CA ASN A 83 -18.75 25.11 -4.24
C ASN A 83 -17.91 24.22 -5.19
N LYS A 84 -17.06 23.33 -4.66
CA LYS A 84 -16.20 22.46 -5.49
C LYS A 84 -15.98 21.12 -4.79
N LEU A 85 -16.56 20.08 -5.37
CA LEU A 85 -16.25 18.69 -5.05
C LEU A 85 -15.14 18.23 -5.98
N VAL A 86 -13.98 17.90 -5.42
CA VAL A 86 -12.94 17.17 -6.14
C VAL A 86 -13.17 15.70 -5.86
N SER A 87 -13.46 14.92 -6.89
CA SER A 87 -13.52 13.46 -6.81
C SER A 87 -12.53 12.85 -7.79
N ILE A 88 -12.00 11.69 -7.43
CA ILE A 88 -11.21 10.85 -8.33
C ILE A 88 -12.17 9.78 -8.87
N VAL A 89 -12.45 9.84 -10.16
CA VAL A 89 -13.29 8.85 -10.85
C VAL A 89 -12.57 7.49 -10.81
N ASP A 90 -13.33 6.43 -10.56
CA ASP A 90 -12.86 5.02 -10.50
C ASP A 90 -11.73 4.72 -9.51
N GLY A 91 -11.46 5.63 -8.58
CA GLY A 91 -10.29 5.53 -7.70
C GLY A 91 -10.34 4.41 -6.64
N GLY A 92 -11.50 3.79 -6.41
CA GLY A 92 -11.69 2.77 -5.38
C GLY A 92 -11.36 3.24 -3.94
N ASN A 93 -11.51 2.32 -2.99
CA ASN A 93 -11.11 2.49 -1.59
C ASN A 93 -9.68 1.98 -1.40
N ASN A 94 -8.80 2.87 -0.94
CA ASN A 94 -7.38 2.58 -0.79
C ASN A 94 -6.97 2.74 0.66
N SER A 95 -6.17 1.82 1.18
CA SER A 95 -5.55 1.99 2.49
C SER A 95 -4.17 1.37 2.57
N ILE A 96 -3.29 2.01 3.35
CA ILE A 96 -2.01 1.45 3.78
C ILE A 96 -2.03 1.33 5.30
N ILE A 97 -1.67 0.15 5.79
CA ILE A 97 -1.45 -0.14 7.20
C ILE A 97 0.02 -0.45 7.38
N ILE A 98 0.67 0.19 8.36
CA ILE A 98 2.00 -0.19 8.81
C ILE A 98 1.90 -0.67 10.25
N LYS A 99 2.63 -1.75 10.54
CA LYS A 99 2.85 -2.24 11.89
C LYS A 99 4.35 -2.53 12.05
N LYS A 100 4.98 -1.98 13.09
CA LYS A 100 6.37 -2.27 13.43
C LYS A 100 6.56 -1.97 14.92
N ASP A 101 6.96 -2.98 15.68
CA ASP A 101 7.11 -2.90 17.13
C ASP A 101 5.80 -2.41 17.80
N SER A 102 5.82 -1.28 18.50
CA SER A 102 4.65 -0.65 19.13
C SER A 102 3.90 0.31 18.22
N ILE A 103 4.38 0.56 17.00
CA ILE A 103 3.79 1.53 16.07
C ILE A 103 2.78 0.80 15.17
N GLU A 104 1.53 1.28 15.19
CA GLU A 104 0.50 0.91 14.23
C GLU A 104 -0.10 2.20 13.64
N LYS A 105 -0.14 2.29 12.30
CA LYS A 105 -0.69 3.44 11.61
C LYS A 105 -1.45 3.00 10.37
N LYS A 106 -2.62 3.60 10.17
CA LYS A 106 -3.46 3.40 8.99
C LYS A 106 -3.72 4.72 8.29
N LEU A 107 -3.52 4.74 6.98
CA LEU A 107 -3.92 5.81 6.08
C LEU A 107 -4.97 5.28 5.12
N SER A 108 -6.04 6.05 4.88
CA SER A 108 -7.12 5.64 3.99
C SER A 108 -7.53 6.80 3.09
N THR A 109 -7.84 6.53 1.82
CA THR A 109 -8.32 7.54 0.88
C THR A 109 -9.22 6.92 -0.19
N HIS A 110 -10.02 7.75 -0.83
CA HIS A 110 -10.82 7.40 -1.99
C HIS A 110 -10.07 7.88 -3.24
N GLY A 111 -9.65 6.95 -4.09
CA GLY A 111 -8.77 7.24 -5.21
C GLY A 111 -7.30 7.43 -4.88
N ILE A 112 -6.49 7.42 -5.94
CA ILE A 112 -5.05 7.61 -5.89
C ILE A 112 -4.68 8.64 -6.95
N SER A 113 -4.29 9.83 -6.53
CA SER A 113 -3.83 10.91 -7.41
C SER A 113 -2.44 11.37 -7.01
N LYS A 114 -1.55 11.50 -7.99
CA LYS A 114 -0.21 12.05 -7.77
C LYS A 114 -0.26 13.50 -7.30
N GLU A 115 -1.23 14.27 -7.79
CA GLU A 115 -1.41 15.69 -7.45
C GLU A 115 -1.86 15.87 -5.99
N TYR A 116 -2.87 15.09 -5.58
CA TYR A 116 -3.51 15.26 -4.28
C TYR A 116 -2.90 14.40 -3.17
N HIS A 117 -2.44 13.19 -3.48
CA HIS A 117 -2.02 12.22 -2.45
C HIS A 117 -0.50 12.10 -2.30
N ARG A 118 0.31 12.75 -3.16
CA ARG A 118 1.76 12.94 -3.03
C ARG A 118 2.53 11.75 -2.42
N ASN A 119 2.93 11.84 -1.14
CA ASN A 119 3.71 10.79 -0.46
C ASN A 119 2.95 9.46 -0.35
N PHE A 120 1.61 9.50 -0.21
CA PHE A 120 0.78 8.30 -0.26
C PHE A 120 0.77 7.69 -1.66
N PHE A 121 0.69 8.51 -2.72
CA PHE A 121 0.83 8.02 -4.09
C PHE A 121 2.18 7.33 -4.30
N GLU A 122 3.27 7.97 -3.87
CA GLU A 122 4.63 7.40 -3.98
C GLU A 122 4.77 6.09 -3.20
N ALA A 123 4.22 6.02 -1.98
CA ALA A 123 4.20 4.79 -1.20
C ALA A 123 3.42 3.67 -1.90
N VAL A 124 2.24 3.97 -2.46
CA VAL A 124 1.45 3.01 -3.24
C VAL A 124 2.23 2.53 -4.47
N GLU A 125 2.87 3.44 -5.21
CA GLU A 125 3.65 3.09 -6.40
C GLU A 125 4.81 2.14 -6.08
N LEU A 126 5.54 2.39 -4.99
CA LEU A 126 6.61 1.50 -4.53
C LEU A 126 6.09 0.13 -4.08
N ILE A 127 4.95 0.09 -3.37
CA ILE A 127 4.32 -1.16 -2.94
C ILE A 127 3.84 -1.97 -4.14
N LEU A 128 3.15 -1.35 -5.10
CA LEU A 128 2.71 -2.01 -6.34
C LEU A 128 3.89 -2.54 -7.13
N LYS A 129 4.95 -1.74 -7.29
CA LYS A 129 6.17 -2.15 -7.99
C LYS A 129 6.81 -3.39 -7.36
N SER A 130 6.76 -3.53 -6.02
CA SER A 130 7.24 -4.72 -5.32
C SER A 130 6.48 -6.00 -5.72
N ALA A 131 5.21 -5.85 -6.11
CA ALA A 131 4.34 -6.90 -6.61
C ALA A 131 4.34 -7.03 -8.16
N LYS A 132 5.23 -6.31 -8.86
CA LYS A 132 5.26 -6.18 -10.33
C LYS A 132 3.96 -5.59 -10.92
N LEU A 133 3.30 -4.72 -10.16
CA LEU A 133 2.12 -3.98 -10.57
C LEU A 133 2.45 -2.49 -10.70
N THR A 134 1.54 -1.76 -11.32
CA THR A 134 1.55 -0.32 -11.53
C THR A 134 0.23 0.28 -11.06
N VAL A 135 0.17 1.60 -10.91
CA VAL A 135 -1.07 2.29 -10.51
C VAL A 135 -2.19 2.08 -11.54
N ASN A 136 -1.85 1.85 -12.81
CA ASN A 136 -2.84 1.54 -13.86
C ASN A 136 -3.47 0.15 -13.70
N ASP A 137 -2.90 -0.74 -12.90
CA ASP A 137 -3.46 -2.08 -12.65
C ASP A 137 -4.59 -2.06 -11.59
N ILE A 138 -4.85 -0.89 -10.99
CA ILE A 138 -5.85 -0.65 -9.93
C ILE A 138 -6.71 0.61 -10.16
N ASN A 139 -6.53 1.30 -11.28
CA ASN A 139 -7.35 2.45 -11.68
C ASN A 139 -8.31 2.06 -12.79
#